data_AF-L7F931-F1
#
_entry.id   AF-L7F931-F1
#
_cell.length_a   1.000
_cell.length_b   1.000
_cell.length_c   1.000
_cell.angle_alpha   90.00
_cell.angle_beta   90.00
_cell.angle_gamma   90.00
#
_symmetry.space_group_name_H-M   'P 1'
#
loop_
_entity.id
_entity.type
_entity.pdbx_description
1 polymer ?
#
loop_
_entity_poly.entity_id
_entity_poly.type
_entity_poly.pdbx_seq_one_letter_code
_entity_poly.pdbx_strand_id
1 'polypeptide(L)'
;GADHDLALLAHLDRLHGLGHPLLVAASRKRFVGRVLAGPEGAPPPARERDAATAAVSALAAHQGAWAVRVHEVRATADAVRVARAVEEARAAEAARDAEGTR
;
A
#
# COMPACT_ATOMS: atom_id res chain seq x y z
N GLY A 1 9.31 15.81 -1.73
CA GLY A 1 9.93 15.39 -0.44
C GLY A 1 9.19 14.18 0.09
N ALA A 2 9.62 13.59 1.21
CA ALA A 2 8.93 12.40 1.75
C ALA A 2 7.45 12.70 2.07
N ASP A 3 7.16 13.87 2.60
CA ASP A 3 5.81 14.31 2.94
C ASP A 3 4.90 14.39 1.70
N HIS A 4 5.44 14.77 0.55
CA HIS A 4 4.68 14.81 -0.70
C HIS A 4 4.36 13.40 -1.22
N ASP A 5 5.34 12.49 -1.21
CA ASP A 5 5.11 11.09 -1.61
C ASP A 5 4.10 10.41 -0.67
N LEU A 6 4.16 10.71 0.63
CA LEU A 6 3.20 10.21 1.62
C LEU A 6 1.80 10.81 1.43
N ALA A 7 1.69 12.10 1.13
CA ALA A 7 0.40 12.73 0.85
C ALA A 7 -0.27 12.11 -0.39
N LEU A 8 0.49 11.79 -1.43
CA LEU A 8 -0.04 11.07 -2.60
C LEU A 8 -0.52 9.66 -2.22
N LEU A 9 0.24 8.94 -1.38
CA LEU A 9 -0.15 7.61 -0.91
C LEU A 9 -1.37 7.62 0.01
N ALA A 10 -1.55 8.67 0.80
CA ALA A 10 -2.68 8.84 1.73
C ALA A 10 -3.99 9.24 1.02
N HIS A 11 -3.90 9.68 -0.24
CA HIS A 11 -5.02 10.17 -1.03
C HIS A 11 -5.10 9.48 -2.40
N LEU A 12 -4.73 8.19 -2.47
CA LEU A 12 -4.79 7.40 -3.70
C LEU A 12 -6.23 7.24 -4.19
N ASP A 13 -7.21 7.22 -3.28
CA ASP A 13 -8.64 7.22 -3.55
C ASP A 13 -9.05 8.38 -4.48
N ARG A 14 -8.52 9.59 -4.23
CA ARG A 14 -8.79 10.77 -5.06
C ARG A 14 -8.23 10.62 -6.47
N LEU A 15 -7.05 10.00 -6.59
CA LEU A 15 -6.44 9.72 -7.90
C LEU A 15 -7.20 8.61 -8.63
N HIS A 16 -7.68 7.60 -7.92
CA HIS A 16 -8.56 6.56 -8.48
C HIS A 16 -9.86 7.16 -9.02
N GLY A 17 -10.41 8.18 -8.33
CA GLY A 17 -11.60 8.92 -8.74
C GLY A 17 -11.51 9.61 -10.12
N LEU A 18 -10.31 9.68 -10.72
CA LEU A 18 -10.12 10.18 -12.09
C LEU A 18 -10.57 9.18 -13.17
N GLY A 19 -10.97 7.96 -12.80
CA GLY A 19 -11.54 6.97 -13.73
C GLY A 19 -10.51 6.21 -14.57
N HIS A 20 -9.24 6.23 -14.17
CA HIS A 20 -8.16 5.52 -14.87
C HIS A 20 -7.47 4.48 -13.97
N PRO A 21 -6.96 3.37 -14.53
CA PRO A 21 -6.15 2.42 -13.79
C PRO A 21 -4.91 3.08 -13.18
N LEU A 22 -4.75 2.99 -11.85
CA LEU A 22 -3.65 3.59 -11.12
C LEU A 22 -2.51 2.59 -10.86
N LEU A 23 -1.30 2.90 -11.35
CA LEU A 23 -0.08 2.14 -11.06
C LEU A 23 0.74 2.85 -9.97
N VAL A 24 1.03 2.15 -8.86
CA VAL A 24 1.88 2.69 -7.77
C VAL A 24 3.30 2.12 -7.86
N ALA A 25 4.30 3.00 -7.96
CA ALA A 25 5.71 2.64 -8.06
C ALA A 25 6.53 3.24 -6.90
N ALA A 26 6.41 2.64 -5.72
CA ALA A 26 7.11 3.06 -4.51
C ALA A 26 8.41 2.27 -4.23
N SER A 27 8.65 1.17 -4.95
CA SER A 27 9.69 0.21 -4.63
C SER A 27 11.09 0.83 -4.54
N ARG A 28 11.72 0.63 -3.38
CA ARG A 28 13.07 1.12 -3.03
C ARG A 28 13.26 2.65 -3.14
N LYS A 29 12.19 3.43 -3.28
CA LYS A 29 12.29 4.90 -3.39
C LYS A 29 12.87 5.53 -2.12
N ARG A 30 13.44 6.73 -2.29
CA ARG A 30 14.10 7.48 -1.22
C ARG A 30 13.16 7.84 -0.07
N PHE A 31 11.89 8.16 -0.35
CA PHE A 31 10.93 8.50 0.71
C PHE A 31 10.68 7.32 1.65
N VAL A 32 10.58 6.08 1.13
CA VAL A 32 10.47 4.86 1.94
C VAL A 32 11.67 4.73 2.88
N GLY A 33 12.88 4.98 2.35
CA GLY A 33 14.09 5.00 3.17
C GLY A 33 14.04 6.07 4.27
N ARG A 34 13.53 7.27 3.98
CA ARG A 34 13.36 8.34 4.97
C ARG A 34 12.35 7.99 6.06
N VAL A 35 11.24 7.35 5.70
CA VAL A 35 10.27 6.84 6.66
C VAL A 35 10.91 5.83 7.62
N LEU A 36 11.73 4.89 7.08
CA LEU A 36 12.43 3.90 7.89
C LEU A 36 13.54 4.49 8.77
N ALA A 37 14.21 5.55 8.32
CA ALA A 37 15.24 6.23 9.08
C ALA A 37 14.69 7.00 10.29
N GLY A 38 13.48 7.54 10.18
CA GLY A 38 12.97 8.48 11.16
C GLY A 38 13.72 9.84 11.13
N PRO A 39 13.48 10.72 12.12
CA PRO A 39 13.98 12.11 12.10
C PRO A 39 15.50 12.23 12.18
N GLU A 40 16.16 11.30 12.87
CA GLU A 40 17.60 11.39 13.18
C GLU A 40 18.44 10.26 12.54
N GLY A 41 17.79 9.32 11.84
CA GLY A 41 18.47 8.15 11.25
C GLY A 41 18.94 8.35 9.82
N ALA A 42 19.96 7.59 9.43
CA ALA A 42 20.35 7.45 8.04
C ALA A 42 19.44 6.43 7.33
N PRO A 43 18.91 6.74 6.13
CA PRO A 43 18.01 5.84 5.43
C PRO A 43 18.76 4.57 5.02
N PRO A 44 18.17 3.37 5.21
CA PRO A 44 18.84 2.12 4.85
C PRO A 44 19.11 2.05 3.34
N PRO A 45 20.09 1.24 2.89
CA PRO A 45 20.34 0.95 1.48
C PRO A 45 19.07 0.56 0.72
N ALA A 46 19.01 0.85 -0.58
CA ALA A 46 17.83 0.61 -1.40
C ALA A 46 17.31 -0.84 -1.33
N ARG A 47 18.21 -1.83 -1.32
CA ARG A 47 17.92 -3.27 -1.22
C ARG A 47 17.30 -3.71 0.11
N GLU A 48 17.43 -2.90 1.16
CA GLU A 48 16.89 -3.21 2.49
C GLU A 48 15.49 -2.60 2.69
N ARG A 49 14.94 -1.94 1.66
CA ARG A 49 13.63 -1.28 1.69
C ARG A 49 12.49 -2.15 1.14
N ASP A 50 12.75 -3.42 0.85
CA ASP A 50 11.78 -4.29 0.17
C ASP A 50 10.62 -4.68 1.10
N ALA A 51 10.87 -4.93 2.38
CA ALA A 51 9.80 -5.17 3.36
C ALA A 51 8.87 -3.94 3.49
N ALA A 52 9.44 -2.73 3.55
CA ALA A 52 8.66 -1.50 3.57
C ALA A 52 7.93 -1.24 2.24
N THR A 53 8.54 -1.64 1.11
CA THR A 53 7.86 -1.62 -0.20
C THR A 53 6.63 -2.55 -0.21
N ALA A 54 6.73 -3.73 0.39
CA ALA A 54 5.60 -4.65 0.49
C ALA A 54 4.47 -4.04 1.33
N ALA A 55 4.79 -3.37 2.45
CA ALA A 55 3.81 -2.64 3.25
C ALA A 55 3.11 -1.52 2.46
N VAL A 56 3.88 -0.70 1.72
CA VAL A 56 3.29 0.34 0.86
C VAL A 56 2.40 -0.27 -0.23
N SER A 57 2.78 -1.41 -0.78
CA SER A 57 2.01 -2.10 -1.82
C SER A 57 0.69 -2.67 -1.30
N ALA A 58 0.69 -3.21 -0.08
CA ALA A 58 -0.53 -3.64 0.61
C ALA A 58 -1.49 -2.45 0.84
N LEU A 59 -0.98 -1.32 1.32
CA LEU A 59 -1.76 -0.09 1.50
C LEU A 59 -2.30 0.46 0.17
N ALA A 60 -1.48 0.45 -0.88
CA ALA A 60 -1.90 0.89 -2.21
C ALA A 60 -3.02 -0.01 -2.78
N ALA A 61 -2.90 -1.33 -2.61
CA ALA A 61 -3.91 -2.28 -3.05
C ALA A 61 -5.23 -2.09 -2.30
N HIS A 62 -5.18 -1.86 -0.99
CA HIS A 62 -6.35 -1.54 -0.16
C HIS A 62 -7.05 -0.26 -0.63
N GLN A 63 -6.28 0.76 -1.03
CA GLN A 63 -6.80 2.02 -1.57
C GLN A 63 -7.18 1.97 -3.06
N GLY A 64 -7.28 0.78 -3.66
CA GLY A 64 -7.78 0.61 -5.01
C GLY A 64 -6.75 0.84 -6.12
N ALA A 65 -5.44 0.78 -5.85
CA ALA A 65 -4.46 0.73 -6.93
C ALA A 65 -4.71 -0.48 -7.85
N TRP A 66 -4.63 -0.25 -9.16
CA TRP A 66 -4.80 -1.29 -10.17
C TRP A 66 -3.57 -2.21 -10.24
N ALA A 67 -2.37 -1.63 -10.10
CA ALA A 67 -1.13 -2.38 -10.12
C ALA A 67 -0.06 -1.74 -9.23
N VAL A 68 0.95 -2.53 -8.88
CA VAL A 68 2.18 -2.07 -8.22
C VAL A 68 3.40 -2.49 -9.03
N ARG A 69 4.40 -1.60 -9.15
CA ARG A 69 5.71 -1.92 -9.76
C ARG A 69 6.75 -2.12 -8.67
N VAL A 70 7.29 -3.33 -8.57
CA VAL A 70 8.25 -3.70 -7.53
C VAL A 70 9.48 -4.45 -8.04
N HIS A 71 10.54 -4.42 -7.25
CA HIS A 71 11.73 -5.25 -7.46
C HIS A 71 11.57 -6.63 -6.82
N GLU A 72 11.12 -6.69 -5.56
CA GLU A 72 10.82 -7.96 -4.87
C GLU A 72 9.35 -8.37 -5.04
N VAL A 73 9.12 -9.19 -6.06
CA VAL A 73 7.77 -9.58 -6.49
C VAL A 73 7.09 -10.50 -5.47
N ARG A 74 7.77 -11.55 -5.01
CA ARG A 74 7.15 -12.59 -4.18
C ARG A 74 6.59 -12.03 -2.88
N ALA A 75 7.43 -11.36 -2.09
CA ALA A 75 7.02 -10.76 -0.82
C ALA A 75 5.94 -9.69 -1.00
N THR A 76 6.00 -8.91 -2.08
CA THR A 76 4.96 -7.91 -2.37
C THR A 76 3.62 -8.57 -2.71
N ALA A 77 3.63 -9.60 -3.55
CA ALA A 77 2.42 -10.33 -3.92
C ALA A 77 1.77 -10.97 -2.69
N ASP A 78 2.56 -11.55 -1.79
CA ASP A 78 2.07 -12.12 -0.54
C ASP A 78 1.41 -11.04 0.34
N ALA A 79 2.05 -9.87 0.51
CA ALA A 79 1.48 -8.75 1.27
C ALA A 79 0.16 -8.25 0.68
N VAL A 80 0.06 -8.15 -0.65
CA VAL A 80 -1.19 -7.75 -1.34
C VAL A 80 -2.28 -8.80 -1.14
N ARG A 81 -1.97 -10.10 -1.25
CA ARG A 81 -2.97 -11.17 -1.01
C ARG A 81 -3.51 -11.14 0.41
N VAL A 82 -2.63 -10.93 1.41
CA VAL A 82 -3.06 -10.80 2.81
C VAL A 82 -3.97 -9.59 2.99
N ALA A 83 -3.60 -8.43 2.44
CA ALA A 83 -4.44 -7.23 2.52
C ALA A 83 -5.84 -7.45 1.92
N ARG A 84 -5.93 -8.12 0.76
CA ARG A 84 -7.21 -8.46 0.13
C ARG A 84 -8.04 -9.42 0.98
N ALA A 85 -7.43 -10.46 1.53
CA ALA A 85 -8.14 -11.43 2.37
C ALA A 85 -8.73 -10.78 3.64
N VAL A 86 -8.03 -9.82 4.25
CA VAL A 86 -8.55 -9.06 5.40
C VAL A 86 -9.76 -8.21 5.01
N GLU A 87 -9.73 -7.56 3.85
CA GLU A 87 -10.84 -6.74 3.36
C GLU A 87 -12.07 -7.57 3.01
N GLU A 88 -11.87 -8.74 2.38
CA GLU A 88 -12.93 -9.70 2.10
C GLU A 88 -13.59 -10.22 3.39
N ALA A 89 -12.79 -10.51 4.42
CA ALA A 89 -13.30 -10.92 5.73
C ALA A 89 -14.18 -9.84 6.38
N ARG A 90 -13.75 -8.57 6.33
CA ARG A 90 -14.54 -7.42 6.83
C ARG A 90 -15.85 -7.23 6.07
N ALA A 91 -15.82 -7.37 4.74
CA ALA A 91 -17.03 -7.26 3.92
C ALA A 91 -18.02 -8.40 4.23
N ALA A 92 -17.53 -9.62 4.44
CA ALA A 92 -18.35 -10.75 4.82
C ALA A 92 -18.99 -10.58 6.21
N GLU A 93 -18.28 -9.98 7.17
CA GLU A 93 -18.82 -9.63 8.49
C GLU A 93 -19.95 -8.60 8.37
N ALA A 94 -19.71 -7.48 7.69
CA ALA A 94 -20.71 -6.43 7.48
C ALA A 94 -21.98 -6.94 6.77
N ALA A 95 -21.84 -7.86 5.82
CA ALA A 95 -22.99 -8.48 5.14
C ALA A 95 -23.86 -9.34 6.08
N ARG A 96 -23.23 -10.08 7.02
CA ARG A 96 -23.96 -10.89 8.01
C ARG A 96 -24.73 -10.01 8.99
N ASP A 97 -24.12 -8.91 9.45
CA ASP A 97 -24.78 -7.97 10.37
C ASP A 97 -26.00 -7.30 9.72
N ALA A 98 -25.92 -6.98 8.43
CA ALA A 98 -27.03 -6.42 7.67
C ALA A 98 -28.19 -7.41 7.43
N GLU A 99 -27.90 -8.72 7.36
CA GLU A 99 -28.90 -9.79 7.23
C GLU A 99 -29.59 -10.09 8.57
N GLY A 100 -28.84 -10.11 9.68
CA GLY A 100 -29.36 -10.41 11.01
C GLY A 100 -30.16 -9.28 11.68
N THR A 101 -30.17 -8.08 11.07
CA THR A 101 -30.98 -6.93 11.53
C THR A 101 -32.38 -6.88 10.87
N ARG A 102 -32.71 -7.85 9.99
CA ARG A 102 -34.05 -8.00 9.36
C ARG A 102 -34.86 -9.09 10.06
#